data_AF-A0A8J7XUU7-F1
#
_entry.id   AF-A0A8J7XUU7-F1
#
_cell.length_a   1.000
_cell.length_b   1.000
_cell.length_c   1.000
_cell.angle_alpha   90.00
_cell.angle_beta   90.00
_cell.angle_gamma   90.00
#
_symmetry.space_group_name_H-M   'P 1'
#
loop_
_entity.id
_entity.type
_entity.pdbx_description
1 polymer ?
#
loop_
_entity_poly.entity_id
_entity_poly.type
_entity_poly.pdbx_seq_one_letter_code
_entity_poly.pdbx_strand_id
1 'polypeptide(L)'
;MKTREYLTAIILSVISAFIYNLVTKKFPSFDILKKILSIVSKNLSSYYSAIFIFLVVFLLVILYYKNRGGISFAVISSSQKPEYIRLRGLHSRFGVIWSFLCGHTLLSVLIDKTAGDYVYVEGPFCPKCLTEVIESSKNWILCKKQVWICPKCNRTVYRSNKFYRAEKKIVEKSIERDLRIKDFILINGKKEPELKDNTTYVFEIK
;
A
#
# COMPACT_ATOMS: atom_id res chain seq x y z
N MET A 1 42.14 20.55 -15.54
CA MET A 1 41.20 20.73 -14.41
C MET A 1 39.88 21.41 -14.78
N LYS A 2 39.84 22.43 -15.64
CA LYS A 2 38.62 23.21 -15.92
C LYS A 2 37.45 22.43 -16.56
N THR A 3 37.69 21.49 -17.48
CA THR A 3 36.62 20.78 -18.22
C THR A 3 35.67 19.96 -17.34
N ARG A 4 36.16 19.39 -16.24
CA ARG A 4 35.35 18.58 -15.31
C ARG A 4 34.40 19.45 -14.48
N GLU A 5 34.82 20.66 -14.14
CA GLU A 5 34.02 21.67 -13.41
C GLU A 5 32.91 22.26 -14.28
N TYR A 6 33.19 22.47 -15.58
CA TYR A 6 32.15 22.87 -16.53
C TYR A 6 31.09 21.79 -16.72
N LEU A 7 31.51 20.51 -16.79
CA LEU A 7 30.59 19.40 -17.01
C LEU A 7 29.69 19.16 -15.79
N THR A 8 30.23 19.29 -14.57
CA THR A 8 29.42 19.24 -13.34
C THR A 8 28.47 20.42 -13.25
N ALA A 9 28.89 21.65 -13.62
CA ALA A 9 28.01 22.81 -13.63
C ALA A 9 26.83 22.65 -14.61
N ILE A 10 27.09 22.10 -15.80
CA ILE A 10 26.04 21.83 -16.80
C ILE A 10 25.05 20.79 -16.26
N ILE A 11 25.54 19.68 -15.71
CA ILE A 11 24.67 18.63 -15.14
C ILE A 11 23.83 19.18 -13.98
N LEU A 12 24.43 19.97 -13.08
CA LEU A 12 23.72 20.64 -11.98
C LEU A 12 22.66 21.62 -12.50
N SER A 13 22.94 22.35 -13.58
CA SER A 13 21.96 23.28 -14.17
C SER A 13 20.76 22.55 -14.76
N VAL A 14 20.97 21.41 -15.43
CA VAL A 14 19.90 20.60 -16.03
C VAL A 14 19.06 19.95 -14.95
N ILE A 15 19.69 19.39 -13.91
CA ILE A 15 18.99 18.80 -12.77
C ILE A 15 18.19 19.88 -12.01
N SER A 16 18.78 21.05 -11.77
CA SER A 16 18.11 22.17 -11.11
C SER A 16 16.90 22.68 -11.91
N ALA A 17 17.05 22.83 -13.23
CA ALA A 17 15.95 23.22 -14.12
C ALA A 17 14.83 22.16 -14.13
N PHE A 18 15.19 20.87 -14.15
CA PHE A 18 14.23 19.77 -14.11
C PHE A 18 13.47 19.72 -12.77
N ILE A 19 14.16 19.90 -11.65
CA ILE A 19 13.56 20.00 -10.31
C ILE A 19 12.66 21.23 -10.23
N TYR A 20 13.11 22.39 -10.71
CA TYR A 20 12.31 23.62 -10.72
C TYR A 20 11.02 23.45 -11.52
N ASN A 21 11.08 22.84 -12.69
CA ASN A 21 9.90 22.58 -13.53
C ASN A 21 8.96 21.57 -12.87
N LEU A 22 9.50 20.53 -12.21
CA LEU A 22 8.71 19.56 -11.43
C LEU A 22 8.00 20.19 -10.23
N VAL A 23 8.67 21.10 -9.52
CA VAL A 23 8.11 21.79 -8.34
C VAL A 23 7.05 22.80 -8.76
N THR A 24 7.34 23.66 -9.74
CA THR A 24 6.41 24.71 -10.21
C THR A 24 5.17 24.14 -10.89
N LYS A 25 5.29 23.04 -11.64
CA LYS A 25 4.15 22.37 -12.28
C LYS A 25 3.24 21.65 -11.28
N LYS A 26 3.75 21.21 -10.12
CA LYS A 26 2.98 20.49 -9.10
C LYS A 26 2.32 21.39 -8.04
N PHE A 27 2.77 22.63 -7.92
CA PHE A 27 2.39 23.51 -6.82
C PHE A 27 2.15 24.96 -7.30
N PRO A 28 1.05 25.22 -8.04
CA PRO A 28 0.78 26.53 -8.64
C PRO A 28 0.57 27.66 -7.62
N SER A 29 0.17 27.34 -6.39
CA SER A 29 -0.12 28.31 -5.31
C SER A 29 1.06 28.65 -4.39
N PHE A 30 2.28 28.19 -4.72
CA PHE A 30 3.48 28.43 -3.89
C PHE A 30 4.22 29.71 -4.29
N ASP A 31 3.55 30.86 -4.26
CA ASP A 31 4.20 32.17 -4.41
C ASP A 31 5.29 32.40 -3.35
N ILE A 32 5.11 31.79 -2.17
CA ILE A 32 6.09 31.82 -1.07
C ILE A 32 7.36 31.03 -1.44
N LEU A 33 7.26 29.87 -2.11
CA LEU A 33 8.44 29.10 -2.53
C LEU A 33 9.16 29.82 -3.67
N LYS A 34 8.45 30.43 -4.62
CA LYS A 34 9.06 31.26 -5.67
C LYS A 34 9.84 32.43 -5.07
N LYS A 35 9.31 33.08 -4.03
CA LYS A 35 9.98 34.18 -3.33
C LYS A 35 11.24 33.68 -2.61
N ILE A 36 11.15 32.56 -1.88
CA ILE A 36 12.29 31.93 -1.19
C ILE A 36 13.36 31.46 -2.19
N LEU A 37 12.96 30.77 -3.27
CA LEU A 37 13.87 30.33 -4.34
C LEU A 37 14.49 31.51 -5.09
N SER A 38 13.77 32.62 -5.30
CA SER A 38 14.35 33.80 -5.96
C SER A 38 15.42 34.47 -5.09
N ILE A 39 15.19 34.54 -3.77
CA ILE A 39 16.13 35.09 -2.79
C ILE A 39 17.39 34.22 -2.75
N VAL A 40 17.20 32.90 -2.81
CA VAL A 40 18.28 31.93 -2.70
C VAL A 40 19.06 31.79 -4.02
N SER A 41 18.38 31.85 -5.18
CA SER A 41 19.02 31.82 -6.51
C SER A 41 19.99 32.97 -6.75
N LYS A 42 19.76 34.13 -6.13
CA LYS A 42 20.66 35.28 -6.21
C LYS A 42 21.94 35.12 -5.39
N ASN A 43 21.98 34.19 -4.42
CA ASN A 43 23.10 33.99 -3.49
C ASN A 43 23.72 32.58 -3.56
N LEU A 44 23.40 31.79 -4.59
CA LEU A 44 23.84 30.40 -4.77
C LEU A 44 25.28 30.32 -5.32
N SER A 45 26.23 30.89 -4.60
CA SER A 45 27.67 30.81 -4.93
C SER A 45 28.32 29.49 -4.51
N SER A 46 27.71 28.73 -3.58
CA SER A 46 28.34 27.56 -2.96
C SER A 46 27.50 26.30 -3.11
N TYR A 47 28.11 25.23 -3.63
CA TYR A 47 27.57 23.88 -3.77
C TYR A 47 26.89 23.36 -2.49
N TYR A 48 27.41 23.72 -1.31
CA TYR A 48 26.85 23.32 -0.01
C TYR A 48 25.47 23.93 0.27
N SER A 49 25.21 25.14 -0.23
CA SER A 49 23.89 25.78 -0.09
C SER A 49 22.82 25.03 -0.89
N ALA A 50 23.15 24.54 -2.09
CA ALA A 50 22.25 23.74 -2.92
C ALA A 50 21.89 22.41 -2.24
N ILE A 51 22.88 21.70 -1.68
CA ILE A 51 22.66 20.45 -0.95
C ILE A 51 21.78 20.67 0.28
N PHE A 52 22.04 21.74 1.05
CA PHE A 52 21.25 22.05 2.23
C PHE A 52 19.79 22.32 1.88
N ILE A 53 19.51 23.08 0.82
CA ILE A 53 18.15 23.33 0.35
C ILE A 53 17.48 22.04 -0.10
N PHE A 54 18.20 21.18 -0.84
CA PHE A 54 17.67 19.89 -1.26
C PHE A 54 17.28 19.03 -0.06
N LEU A 55 18.14 18.96 0.97
CA LEU A 55 17.85 18.24 2.22
C LEU A 55 16.65 18.82 2.96
N VAL A 56 16.54 20.16 3.06
CA VAL A 56 15.41 20.82 3.72
C VAL A 56 14.10 20.56 2.97
N VAL A 57 14.10 20.68 1.64
CA VAL A 57 12.92 20.36 0.83
C VAL A 57 12.55 18.89 0.96
N PHE A 58 13.53 17.99 0.91
CA PHE A 58 13.32 16.55 1.08
C PHE A 58 12.71 16.23 2.46
N LEU A 59 13.23 16.84 3.52
CA LEU A 59 12.73 16.68 4.88
C LEU A 59 11.32 17.24 5.06
N LEU A 60 11.02 18.40 4.47
CA LEU A 60 9.67 18.98 4.46
C LEU A 60 8.67 18.11 3.69
N VAL A 61 9.10 17.48 2.58
CA VAL A 61 8.28 16.52 1.84
C VAL A 61 7.98 15.28 2.70
N ILE A 62 8.98 14.72 3.39
CA ILE A 62 8.78 13.59 4.32
C ILE A 62 7.79 13.98 5.43
N LEU A 63 7.97 15.14 6.05
CA LEU A 63 7.09 15.61 7.11
C LEU A 63 5.66 15.87 6.60
N TYR A 64 5.52 16.43 5.40
CA TYR A 64 4.22 16.66 4.77
C TYR A 64 3.46 15.34 4.53
N TYR A 65 4.13 14.32 4.00
CA TYR A 65 3.51 13.00 3.81
C TYR A 65 3.20 12.30 5.14
N LYS A 66 4.07 12.45 6.15
CA LYS A 66 3.82 11.93 7.50
C LYS A 66 2.59 12.59 8.15
N ASN A 67 2.38 13.88 7.91
CA ASN A 67 1.28 14.64 8.52
C ASN A 67 -0.04 14.60 7.74
N ARG A 68 -0.03 14.13 6.48
CA ARG A 68 -1.25 13.83 5.70
C ARG A 68 -1.91 12.50 6.12
N GLY A 69 -1.71 12.08 7.37
CA GLY A 69 -2.25 10.86 7.98
C GLY A 69 -3.77 10.79 8.12
N GLY A 70 -4.53 11.46 7.25
CA GLY A 70 -5.91 11.08 6.99
C GLY A 70 -5.94 9.67 6.42
N ILE A 71 -6.84 8.83 6.93
CA ILE A 71 -7.06 7.48 6.42
C ILE A 71 -7.82 7.61 5.09
N SER A 72 -7.12 8.03 4.03
CA SER A 72 -7.64 8.05 2.66
C SER A 72 -7.13 6.81 1.95
N PHE A 73 -7.92 5.75 2.03
CA PHE A 73 -7.71 4.48 1.34
C PHE A 73 -7.89 4.66 -0.18
N ALA A 74 -6.85 5.12 -0.87
CA ALA A 74 -6.72 4.92 -2.32
C ALA A 74 -6.29 3.46 -2.58
N VAL A 75 -7.09 2.52 -2.08
CA VAL A 75 -6.73 1.10 -2.05
C VAL A 75 -7.08 0.52 -3.40
N ILE A 76 -6.04 0.25 -4.18
CA ILE A 76 -6.06 -0.70 -5.29
C ILE A 76 -5.35 -1.95 -4.76
N SER A 77 -5.86 -3.14 -5.04
CA SER A 77 -5.17 -4.37 -4.66
C SER A 77 -3.89 -4.55 -5.46
N SER A 78 -2.83 -5.00 -4.79
CA SER A 78 -1.55 -5.32 -5.42
C SER A 78 -1.12 -6.74 -5.07
N SER A 79 -0.48 -7.40 -6.03
CA SER A 79 0.15 -8.71 -5.81
C SER A 79 1.47 -8.60 -5.05
N GLN A 80 2.08 -7.41 -4.99
CA GLN A 80 3.31 -7.18 -4.26
C GLN A 80 3.00 -6.95 -2.78
N LYS A 81 3.80 -7.53 -1.88
CA LYS A 81 3.67 -7.31 -0.44
C LYS A 81 4.19 -5.90 -0.07
N PRO A 82 3.49 -5.14 0.79
CA PRO A 82 3.97 -3.84 1.24
C PRO A 82 5.22 -3.97 2.12
N GLU A 83 6.15 -3.04 1.93
CA GLU A 83 7.35 -2.91 2.76
C GLU A 83 7.01 -2.17 4.06
N TYR A 84 6.22 -1.10 3.94
CA TYR A 84 5.76 -0.29 5.06
C TYR A 84 4.29 -0.60 5.33
N ILE A 85 4.06 -1.42 6.36
CA ILE A 85 2.71 -1.86 6.75
C ILE A 85 2.08 -0.80 7.65
N ARG A 86 0.92 -0.29 7.25
CA ARG A 86 0.12 0.66 8.04
C ARG A 86 -1.00 -0.02 8.80
N LEU A 87 -1.64 -1.02 8.19
CA LEU A 87 -2.70 -1.81 8.80
C LEU A 87 -2.57 -3.27 8.40
N ARG A 88 -3.06 -4.17 9.25
CA ARG A 88 -3.19 -5.59 8.94
C ARG A 88 -4.52 -6.10 9.46
N GLY A 89 -5.04 -7.14 8.83
CA GLY A 89 -6.35 -7.65 9.18
C GLY A 89 -6.66 -9.01 8.57
N LEU A 90 -7.88 -9.46 8.85
CA LEU A 90 -8.48 -10.66 8.31
C LEU A 90 -9.81 -10.30 7.65
N HIS A 91 -10.14 -10.97 6.55
CA HIS A 91 -11.45 -10.92 5.92
C HIS A 91 -11.99 -12.34 5.83
N SER A 92 -13.16 -12.59 6.41
CA SER A 92 -13.80 -13.90 6.25
C SER A 92 -14.71 -13.86 5.03
N ARG A 93 -14.52 -14.80 4.09
CA ARG A 93 -15.41 -14.95 2.94
C ARG A 93 -15.34 -16.36 2.39
N PHE A 94 -16.46 -16.85 1.88
CA PHE A 94 -16.59 -18.21 1.31
C PHE A 94 -16.35 -19.29 2.38
N GLY A 95 -16.53 -18.98 3.66
CA GLY A 95 -16.25 -19.93 4.75
C GLY A 95 -14.77 -20.18 5.05
N VAL A 96 -13.88 -19.36 4.49
CA VAL A 96 -12.44 -19.33 4.79
C VAL A 96 -12.01 -17.93 5.23
N ILE A 97 -10.78 -17.82 5.72
CA ILE A 97 -10.18 -16.55 6.10
C ILE A 97 -9.17 -16.12 5.04
N TRP A 98 -9.13 -14.83 4.76
CA TRP A 98 -8.12 -14.19 3.94
C TRP A 98 -7.38 -13.19 4.83
N SER A 99 -6.05 -13.26 4.88
CA SER A 99 -5.29 -12.23 5.58
C SER A 99 -4.98 -11.09 4.61
N PHE A 100 -4.91 -9.86 5.12
CA PHE A 100 -4.53 -8.73 4.30
C PHE A 100 -3.61 -7.78 5.04
N LEU A 101 -2.78 -7.12 4.24
CA LEU A 101 -1.87 -6.06 4.66
C LEU A 101 -2.18 -4.82 3.84
N CYS A 102 -2.34 -3.69 4.52
CA CYS A 102 -2.49 -2.39 3.89
C CYS A 102 -1.23 -1.56 4.14
N GLY A 103 -0.62 -1.03 3.09
CA GLY A 103 0.62 -0.30 3.19
C GLY A 103 1.16 0.12 1.83
N HIS A 104 2.44 0.46 1.78
CA HIS A 104 3.09 0.90 0.55
C HIS A 104 4.52 0.38 0.44
N THR A 105 5.10 0.44 -0.76
CA THR A 105 6.54 0.29 -1.00
C THR A 105 7.19 1.63 -1.27
N LEU A 106 8.49 1.75 -1.04
CA LEU A 106 9.24 2.97 -1.35
C LEU A 106 9.09 3.33 -2.84
N LEU A 107 9.15 2.31 -3.71
CA LEU A 107 8.96 2.46 -5.15
C LEU A 107 7.55 2.97 -5.51
N SER A 108 6.50 2.44 -4.89
CA SER A 108 5.11 2.86 -5.17
C SER A 108 4.88 4.35 -4.89
N VAL A 109 5.46 4.86 -3.79
CA VAL A 109 5.39 6.28 -3.41
C VAL A 109 6.17 7.16 -4.39
N LEU A 110 7.28 6.65 -4.95
CA LEU A 110 8.13 7.39 -5.88
C LEU A 110 7.56 7.45 -7.30
N ILE A 111 7.01 6.34 -7.80
CA ILE A 111 6.55 6.20 -9.19
C ILE A 111 5.15 6.80 -9.38
N ASP A 112 4.24 6.55 -8.45
CA ASP A 112 2.85 6.97 -8.59
C ASP A 112 2.43 7.80 -7.38
N LYS A 113 2.26 9.11 -7.61
CA LYS A 113 1.85 10.08 -6.59
C LYS A 113 0.42 9.84 -6.08
N THR A 114 -0.34 8.98 -6.75
CA THR A 114 -1.67 8.53 -6.34
C THR A 114 -1.67 7.12 -5.75
N ALA A 115 -0.54 6.39 -5.82
CA ALA A 115 -0.36 5.14 -5.08
C ALA A 115 -0.21 5.48 -3.58
N GLY A 116 -1.36 5.73 -2.97
CA GLY A 116 -1.52 5.66 -1.53
C GLY A 116 -1.34 4.22 -1.05
N ASP A 117 -1.74 3.98 0.19
CA ASP A 117 -1.71 2.63 0.74
C ASP A 117 -2.56 1.69 -0.14
N TYR A 118 -1.93 0.59 -0.56
CA TYR A 118 -2.57 -0.49 -1.32
C TYR A 118 -2.81 -1.69 -0.41
N VAL A 119 -3.70 -2.59 -0.82
CA VAL A 119 -4.00 -3.82 -0.09
C VAL A 119 -3.38 -5.02 -0.79
N TYR A 120 -2.66 -5.82 -0.01
CA TYR A 120 -2.14 -7.11 -0.41
C TYR A 120 -2.89 -8.20 0.35
N VAL A 121 -3.37 -9.22 -0.36
CA VAL A 121 -4.20 -10.31 0.19
C VAL A 121 -3.51 -11.66 0.04
N GLU A 122 -3.47 -12.40 1.14
CA GLU A 122 -2.97 -13.78 1.25
C GLU A 122 -4.08 -14.74 1.69
N GLY A 123 -3.88 -16.03 1.42
CA GLY A 123 -4.81 -17.11 1.74
C GLY A 123 -5.34 -17.80 0.48
N PRO A 124 -6.34 -18.69 0.63
CA PRO A 124 -7.21 -18.84 1.80
C PRO A 124 -6.62 -19.61 3.00
N PHE A 125 -7.13 -19.33 4.21
CA PHE A 125 -6.75 -19.93 5.49
C PHE A 125 -7.93 -20.57 6.21
N CYS A 126 -7.63 -21.56 7.05
CA CYS A 126 -8.62 -22.29 7.84
C CYS A 126 -9.22 -21.40 8.93
N PRO A 127 -10.56 -21.35 9.08
CA PRO A 127 -11.22 -20.50 10.06
C PRO A 127 -10.93 -20.86 11.53
N LYS A 128 -10.49 -22.10 11.78
CA LYS A 128 -10.24 -22.60 13.15
C LYS A 128 -8.78 -22.44 13.59
N CYS A 129 -7.84 -22.68 12.68
CA CYS A 129 -6.42 -22.83 13.03
C CYS A 129 -5.48 -21.97 12.20
N LEU A 130 -6.03 -21.10 11.34
CA LEU A 130 -5.31 -20.16 10.46
C LEU A 130 -4.25 -20.81 9.55
N THR A 131 -4.24 -22.13 9.46
CA THR A 131 -3.37 -22.87 8.54
C THR A 131 -3.90 -22.70 7.12
N GLU A 132 -2.99 -22.46 6.17
CA GLU A 132 -3.33 -22.39 4.74
C GLU A 132 -4.07 -23.67 4.32
N VAL A 133 -5.17 -23.49 3.58
CA VAL A 133 -5.97 -24.61 3.13
C VAL A 133 -5.52 -25.05 1.75
N ILE A 134 -5.58 -26.35 1.51
CA ILE A 134 -5.19 -26.96 0.25
C ILE A 134 -6.43 -27.15 -0.62
N GLU A 135 -6.30 -26.85 -1.90
CA GLU A 135 -7.36 -27.11 -2.87
C GLU A 135 -7.46 -28.63 -3.16
N SER A 136 -8.67 -29.15 -3.11
CA SER A 136 -8.95 -30.54 -3.47
C SER A 136 -10.25 -30.63 -4.27
N SER A 137 -10.34 -31.63 -5.14
CA SER A 137 -11.57 -31.95 -5.86
C SER A 137 -12.13 -33.27 -5.33
N LYS A 138 -13.36 -33.25 -4.82
CA LYS A 138 -14.12 -34.48 -4.62
C LYS A 138 -14.84 -34.82 -5.92
N ASN A 139 -14.42 -35.92 -6.54
CA ASN A 139 -15.12 -36.52 -7.67
C ASN A 139 -16.29 -37.35 -7.12
N TRP A 140 -17.50 -36.79 -7.16
CA TRP A 140 -18.68 -37.65 -7.25
C TRP A 140 -18.94 -37.92 -8.72
N ILE A 141 -19.38 -39.14 -9.03
CA ILE A 141 -19.49 -39.76 -10.36
C ILE A 141 -20.16 -38.86 -11.42
N LEU A 142 -20.93 -37.84 -11.02
CA LEU A 142 -21.57 -36.86 -11.91
C LEU A 142 -21.26 -35.37 -11.60
N CYS A 143 -20.58 -35.05 -10.49
CA CYS A 143 -20.34 -33.66 -10.07
C CYS A 143 -18.96 -33.50 -9.42
N LYS A 144 -18.04 -32.79 -10.11
CA LYS A 144 -16.79 -32.31 -9.50
C LYS A 144 -17.13 -31.17 -8.55
N LYS A 145 -17.01 -31.40 -7.25
CA LYS A 145 -17.10 -30.35 -6.23
C LYS A 145 -15.69 -29.96 -5.80
N GLN A 146 -15.36 -28.68 -5.95
CA GLN A 146 -14.12 -28.13 -5.41
C GLN A 146 -14.30 -27.86 -3.92
N VAL A 147 -13.29 -28.19 -3.13
CA VAL A 147 -13.28 -28.00 -1.68
C VAL A 147 -11.92 -27.49 -1.23
N TRP A 148 -11.94 -26.77 -0.11
CA TRP A 148 -10.74 -26.45 0.65
C TRP A 148 -10.61 -27.43 1.80
N ILE A 149 -9.42 -28.00 1.97
CA ILE A 149 -9.10 -28.93 3.05
C ILE A 149 -8.01 -28.32 3.91
N CYS A 150 -8.28 -28.16 5.20
CA CYS A 150 -7.24 -27.79 6.14
C CYS A 150 -6.38 -29.01 6.48
N PRO A 151 -5.05 -28.99 6.21
CA PRO A 151 -4.19 -30.15 6.49
C PRO A 151 -4.03 -30.43 7.99
N LYS A 152 -4.11 -29.40 8.83
CA LYS A 152 -3.95 -29.53 10.29
C LYS A 152 -5.22 -30.01 10.98
N CYS A 153 -6.37 -29.49 10.54
CA CYS A 153 -7.64 -29.64 11.25
C CYS A 153 -8.60 -30.60 10.52
N ASN A 154 -8.20 -31.14 9.36
CA ASN A 154 -8.97 -31.98 8.44
C ASN A 154 -10.39 -31.45 8.09
N ARG A 155 -10.60 -30.15 8.29
CA ARG A 155 -11.89 -29.50 8.04
C ARG A 155 -12.02 -29.29 6.53
N THR A 156 -13.15 -29.74 5.99
CA THR A 156 -13.53 -29.48 4.60
C THR A 156 -14.45 -28.27 4.54
N VAL A 157 -14.13 -27.29 3.70
CA VAL A 157 -14.99 -26.15 3.37
C VAL A 157 -15.38 -26.25 1.90
N TYR A 158 -16.67 -26.13 1.60
CA TYR A 158 -17.15 -26.21 0.22
C TYR A 158 -16.85 -24.92 -0.53
N ARG A 159 -16.22 -25.05 -1.69
CA ARG A 159 -15.89 -23.93 -2.57
C ARG A 159 -17.02 -23.69 -3.56
N SER A 160 -17.27 -22.42 -3.90
CA SER A 160 -18.30 -22.09 -4.89
C SER A 160 -17.80 -22.34 -6.31
N ASN A 161 -18.50 -23.20 -7.06
CA ASN A 161 -18.19 -23.43 -8.47
C ASN A 161 -18.41 -22.19 -9.36
N LYS A 162 -19.16 -21.18 -8.89
CA LYS A 162 -19.45 -19.97 -9.66
C LYS A 162 -18.29 -18.98 -9.68
N PHE A 163 -17.51 -18.91 -8.60
CA PHE A 163 -16.54 -17.84 -8.40
C PHE A 163 -15.09 -18.32 -8.24
N TYR A 164 -14.82 -19.62 -8.29
CA TYR A 164 -13.51 -20.19 -7.95
C TYR A 164 -12.29 -19.51 -8.60
N ARG A 165 -12.38 -19.04 -9.87
CA ARG A 165 -11.26 -18.33 -10.54
C ARG A 165 -11.07 -16.88 -10.10
N ALA A 166 -12.09 -16.27 -9.49
CA ALA A 166 -12.14 -14.86 -9.16
C ALA A 166 -12.28 -14.59 -7.65
N GLU A 167 -12.21 -15.62 -6.80
CA GLU A 167 -12.39 -15.49 -5.35
C GLU A 167 -11.46 -14.45 -4.74
N LYS A 168 -10.16 -14.55 -5.03
CA LYS A 168 -9.16 -13.60 -4.53
C LYS A 168 -9.51 -12.16 -4.95
N LYS A 169 -9.86 -11.94 -6.22
CA LYS A 169 -10.25 -10.61 -6.74
C LYS A 169 -11.55 -10.09 -6.10
N ILE A 170 -12.50 -10.96 -5.79
CA ILE A 170 -13.74 -10.60 -5.11
C ILE A 170 -13.44 -10.19 -3.66
N VAL A 171 -12.57 -10.91 -2.99
CA VAL A 171 -12.11 -10.62 -1.62
C VAL A 171 -11.36 -9.29 -1.59
N GLU A 172 -10.40 -9.09 -2.48
CA GLU A 172 -9.66 -7.83 -2.65
C GLU A 172 -10.61 -6.63 -2.75
N LYS A 173 -11.58 -6.68 -3.68
CA LYS A 173 -12.59 -5.62 -3.84
C LYS A 173 -13.46 -5.41 -2.61
N SER A 174 -13.70 -6.46 -1.83
CA SER A 174 -14.52 -6.37 -0.63
C SER A 174 -13.76 -5.70 0.50
N ILE A 175 -12.50 -6.08 0.70
CA ILE A 175 -11.60 -5.41 1.66
C ILE A 175 -11.41 -3.94 1.27
N GLU A 176 -11.16 -3.65 -0.01
CA GLU A 176 -11.06 -2.28 -0.53
C GLU A 176 -12.29 -1.44 -0.17
N ARG A 177 -13.48 -1.97 -0.43
CA ARG A 177 -14.76 -1.32 -0.10
C ARG A 177 -14.87 -1.09 1.40
N ASP A 178 -14.68 -2.14 2.19
CA ASP A 178 -14.85 -2.15 3.65
C ASP A 178 -13.92 -1.12 4.31
N LEU A 179 -12.65 -1.08 3.90
CA LEU A 179 -11.71 -0.08 4.38
C LEU A 179 -12.14 1.34 3.97
N ARG A 180 -12.54 1.53 2.70
CA ARG A 180 -12.96 2.85 2.19
C ARG A 180 -14.17 3.43 2.93
N ILE A 181 -15.17 2.60 3.23
CA ILE A 181 -16.39 3.03 3.95
C ILE A 181 -16.27 2.88 5.47
N LYS A 182 -15.14 2.39 5.97
CA LYS A 182 -14.89 2.08 7.39
C LYS A 182 -15.86 1.06 7.99
N ASP A 183 -16.27 0.08 7.19
CA ASP A 183 -17.11 -1.06 7.58
C ASP A 183 -16.23 -2.24 7.98
N PHE A 184 -15.61 -2.15 9.15
CA PHE A 184 -14.75 -3.19 9.70
C PHE A 184 -14.81 -3.23 11.23
N ILE A 185 -14.46 -4.39 11.79
CA ILE A 185 -14.39 -4.62 13.24
C ILE A 185 -12.94 -4.46 13.69
N LEU A 186 -12.69 -3.55 14.64
CA LEU A 186 -11.38 -3.41 15.29
C LEU A 186 -11.19 -4.53 16.32
N ILE A 187 -10.10 -5.28 16.19
CA ILE A 187 -9.68 -6.29 17.16
C ILE A 187 -8.65 -5.69 18.09
N ASN A 188 -9.06 -5.43 19.32
CA ASN A 188 -8.17 -5.08 20.41
C ASN A 188 -7.80 -6.40 21.12
N GLY A 189 -6.51 -6.72 21.22
CA GLY A 189 -5.94 -8.05 21.51
C GLY A 189 -6.28 -8.73 22.85
N LYS A 190 -7.49 -8.56 23.39
CA LYS A 190 -7.98 -9.17 24.63
C LYS A 190 -8.84 -10.41 24.40
N LYS A 191 -9.38 -10.67 23.19
CA LYS A 191 -10.18 -11.87 22.87
C LYS A 191 -9.99 -12.30 21.42
N GLU A 192 -10.02 -13.62 21.18
CA GLU A 192 -10.13 -14.17 19.84
C GLU A 192 -11.46 -13.70 19.20
N PRO A 193 -11.43 -13.11 18.00
CA PRO A 193 -12.65 -12.65 17.34
C PRO A 193 -13.50 -13.85 16.90
N GLU A 194 -14.80 -13.78 17.15
CA GLU A 194 -15.73 -14.68 16.47
C GLU A 194 -15.86 -14.21 15.01
N LEU A 195 -15.30 -15.01 14.11
CA LEU A 195 -15.21 -14.67 12.69
C LEU A 195 -16.53 -15.00 11.98
N LYS A 196 -17.25 -13.94 11.61
CA LYS A 196 -18.48 -13.97 10.82
C LYS A 196 -18.14 -13.89 9.34
N ASP A 197 -18.84 -14.64 8.51
CA ASP A 197 -18.64 -14.61 7.07
C ASP A 197 -18.95 -13.21 6.51
N ASN A 198 -18.25 -12.84 5.44
CA ASN A 198 -18.32 -11.52 4.80
C ASN A 198 -18.04 -10.34 5.73
N THR A 199 -17.11 -10.50 6.67
CA THR A 199 -16.73 -9.46 7.64
C THR A 199 -15.24 -9.17 7.59
N THR A 200 -14.87 -7.88 7.59
CA THR A 200 -13.49 -7.40 7.68
C THR A 200 -13.13 -7.08 9.12
N TYR A 201 -11.96 -7.57 9.55
CA TYR A 201 -11.40 -7.38 10.87
C TYR A 201 -10.04 -6.71 10.74
N VAL A 202 -9.81 -5.66 11.52
CA VAL A 202 -8.54 -4.88 11.51
C VAL A 202 -7.89 -4.99 12.88
N PHE A 203 -6.61 -5.35 12.90
CA PHE A 203 -5.83 -5.36 14.14
C PHE A 203 -5.22 -3.98 14.38
N GLU A 204 -5.33 -3.51 15.62
CA GLU A 204 -4.63 -2.30 16.06
C GLU A 204 -3.11 -2.55 16.04
N ILE A 205 -2.36 -1.71 15.31
CA ILE A 205 -0.90 -1.73 15.34
C ILE A 205 -0.46 -0.83 16.49
N LYS A 206 0.17 -1.42 17.50
CA LYS A 206 0.81 -0.70 18.61
C LYS A 206 2.16 -0.13 18.20
#